data_AF-A0A345F796-F1
#
_entry.id   AF-A0A345F796-F1
#
_cell.length_a   1.000
_cell.length_b   1.000
_cell.length_c   1.000
_cell.angle_alpha   90.00
_cell.angle_beta   90.00
_cell.angle_gamma   90.00
#
_symmetry.space_group_name_H-M   'P 1'
#
loop_
_entity.id
_entity.type
_entity.pdbx_description
1 polymer ?
#
loop_
_entity_poly.entity_id
_entity_poly.type
_entity_poly.pdbx_seq_one_letter_code
_entity_poly.pdbx_strand_id
1 'polypeptide(L)'
;AEMHMVHYKGSYGTLGGAVKRRDGLAVLGVMLEVSNNDNPALAPLATALLNITDAELYADVSAMYPLKAFLPRNIEKFYRYEGSLTTP
;
A
#
# COMPACT_ATOMS: atom_id res chain seq x y z
N ALA A 1 10.28 7.45 2.16
CA ALA A 1 9.84 6.04 2.02
C ALA A 1 8.75 5.98 0.96
N GLU A 2 8.39 4.81 0.44
CA GLU A 2 7.31 4.65 -0.53
C GLU A 2 6.36 3.55 -0.06
N MET A 3 5.05 3.81 -0.13
CA MET A 3 3.99 2.84 0.17
C MET A 3 3.33 2.41 -1.13
N HIS A 4 3.13 1.10 -1.31
CA HIS A 4 2.43 0.54 -2.46
C HIS A 4 1.07 -0.01 -2.07
N MET A 5 0.01 0.46 -2.71
CA MET A 5 -1.33 -0.14 -2.64
C MET A 5 -1.60 -0.95 -3.91
N VAL A 6 -1.57 -2.27 -3.78
CA VAL A 6 -1.69 -3.22 -4.92
C VAL A 6 -3.15 -3.61 -5.11
N HIS A 7 -3.66 -3.41 -6.33
CA HIS A 7 -5.02 -3.73 -6.73
C HIS A 7 -5.00 -4.75 -7.87
N TYR A 8 -6.03 -5.61 -7.92
CA TYR A 8 -6.25 -6.51 -9.05
C TYR A 8 -7.61 -6.25 -9.69
N LYS A 9 -7.70 -6.47 -11.00
CA LYS A 9 -8.94 -6.31 -11.76
C LYS A 9 -9.92 -7.42 -11.38
N GLY A 10 -11.03 -7.02 -10.76
CA GLY A 10 -12.03 -7.96 -10.21
C GLY A 10 -12.61 -8.95 -11.22
N SER A 11 -12.63 -8.61 -12.52
CA SER A 11 -13.08 -9.51 -13.59
C SER A 11 -12.26 -10.80 -13.73
N TYR A 12 -11.06 -10.87 -13.14
CA TYR A 12 -10.23 -12.08 -13.15
C TYR A 12 -10.39 -12.95 -11.90
N GLY A 13 -11.28 -12.58 -10.97
CA GLY A 13 -11.67 -13.36 -9.80
C GLY A 13 -10.65 -13.39 -8.67
N THR A 14 -9.39 -13.70 -8.96
CA THR A 14 -8.31 -13.79 -7.96
C THR A 14 -7.07 -13.01 -8.39
N LEU A 15 -6.24 -12.64 -7.42
CA LEU A 15 -4.92 -12.06 -7.67
C LEU A 15 -4.07 -12.97 -8.58
N GLY A 16 -4.09 -14.28 -8.33
CA GLY A 16 -3.36 -15.27 -9.13
C GLY A 16 -3.89 -15.43 -10.56
N GLY A 17 -5.18 -15.14 -10.81
CA GLY A 17 -5.74 -15.05 -12.16
C GLY A 17 -5.33 -13.75 -12.85
N ALA A 18 -5.36 -12.65 -12.11
CA ALA A 18 -5.05 -11.32 -12.61
C ALA A 18 -3.57 -11.14 -12.98
N VAL A 19 -2.62 -11.66 -12.18
CA VAL A 19 -1.18 -11.50 -12.46
C VAL A 19 -0.74 -12.09 -13.81
N LYS A 20 -1.54 -13.02 -14.37
CA LYS A 20 -1.31 -13.62 -15.69
C LYS A 20 -1.85 -12.76 -16.85
N ARG A 21 -2.30 -11.53 -16.58
CA ARG A 21 -2.94 -10.61 -17.54
C ARG A 21 -2.23 -9.27 -17.51
N ARG A 22 -2.02 -8.68 -18.69
CA ARG A 22 -1.31 -7.41 -18.84
C ARG A 22 -2.01 -6.24 -18.12
N ASP A 23 -3.34 -6.24 -18.10
CA ASP A 23 -4.19 -5.25 -17.41
C ASP A 23 -4.71 -5.77 -16.07
N GLY A 24 -4.08 -6.82 -15.53
CA GLY A 24 -4.56 -7.52 -14.35
C GLY A 24 -4.34 -6.75 -13.05
N LEU A 25 -3.28 -5.94 -12.97
CA LEU A 25 -2.85 -5.26 -11.75
C LEU A 25 -2.75 -3.76 -11.96
N ALA A 26 -3.01 -3.02 -10.88
CA ALA A 26 -2.72 -1.60 -10.77
C ALA A 26 -2.11 -1.31 -9.40
N VAL A 27 -0.98 -0.60 -9.36
CA VAL A 27 -0.31 -0.20 -8.12
C VAL A 27 -0.40 1.31 -7.96
N LEU A 28 -0.85 1.76 -6.80
CA LEU A 28 -0.69 3.16 -6.39
C LEU A 28 0.58 3.28 -5.55
N GLY A 29 1.58 3.98 -6.06
CA GLY A 29 2.77 4.37 -5.31
C GLY A 29 2.55 5.71 -4.60
N VAL A 30 2.76 5.75 -3.29
CA VAL A 30 2.62 6.95 -2.47
C VAL A 30 3.95 7.24 -1.78
N MET A 31 4.53 8.40 -2.07
CA MET A 31 5.74 8.87 -1.42
C MET A 31 5.41 9.36 0.00
N LEU A 32 6.15 8.86 0.98
CA LEU A 32 6.09 9.28 2.38
C LEU A 32 7.29 10.18 2.68
N GLU A 33 6.99 11.39 3.16
CA GLU A 33 7.96 12.43 3.50
C GLU A 33 8.02 12.66 5.02
N VAL A 34 9.17 13.15 5.50
CA VAL A 34 9.36 13.51 6.91
C VAL A 34 8.53 14.77 7.22
N SER A 35 7.91 14.77 8.40
CA SER A 35 7.09 15.87 8.92
C SER A 35 7.47 16.13 10.37
N ASN A 36 7.33 17.38 10.82
CA ASN A 36 7.47 17.73 12.24
C ASN A 36 6.30 17.25 13.11
N ASN A 37 5.19 16.86 12.47
CA ASN A 37 3.99 16.33 13.13
C ASN A 37 3.80 14.86 12.78
N ASP A 38 3.43 14.07 13.78
CA ASP A 38 3.05 12.67 13.61
C ASP A 38 1.81 12.52 12.74
N ASN A 39 1.79 11.44 11.94
CA ASN A 39 0.61 11.05 11.18
C ASN A 39 -0.21 10.04 12.00
N PRO A 40 -1.37 10.43 12.55
CA PRO A 40 -2.17 9.55 13.41
C PRO A 40 -2.69 8.32 12.66
N ALA A 41 -2.86 8.38 11.34
CA ALA A 41 -3.28 7.23 10.54
C ALA A 41 -2.20 6.15 10.42
N LEU A 42 -0.92 6.55 10.45
CA LEU A 42 0.22 5.63 10.42
C LEU A 42 0.58 5.08 11.81
N ALA A 43 0.16 5.74 12.90
CA ALA A 43 0.55 5.38 14.26
C ALA A 43 0.21 3.93 14.65
N PRO A 44 -0.96 3.34 14.30
CA PRO A 44 -1.26 1.95 14.62
C PRO A 44 -0.29 0.97 13.94
N LEU A 45 0.04 1.20 12.66
CA LEU A 45 1.00 0.39 11.92
C LEU A 45 2.42 0.55 12.49
N ALA A 46 2.86 1.79 12.71
CA ALA A 46 4.18 2.06 13.28
C ALA A 46 4.37 1.43 14.66
N THR A 47 3.33 1.46 15.49
CA THR A 47 3.36 0.83 16.82
C THR A 47 3.41 -0.69 16.73
N ALA A 48 2.62 -1.30 15.83
CA ALA A 48 2.64 -2.75 15.63
C ALA A 48 4.01 -3.24 15.15
N LEU A 49 4.67 -2.48 14.27
CA LEU A 49 6.00 -2.81 13.75
C LEU A 49 7.08 -2.89 14.85
N LEU A 50 6.92 -2.21 15.98
CA LEU A 50 7.86 -2.33 17.12
C LEU A 50 7.90 -3.75 17.72
N ASN A 51 6.84 -4.54 17.51
CA ASN A 51 6.73 -5.92 17.99
C ASN A 51 7.00 -6.97 16.90
N ILE A 52 7.20 -6.56 15.65
CA ILE A 52 7.50 -7.44 14.50
C ILE A 52 8.97 -7.24 14.14
N THR A 53 9.87 -7.70 15.02
CA THR A 53 11.32 -7.49 14.89
C THR A 53 12.03 -8.56 14.08
N ASP A 54 11.41 -9.73 13.94
CA ASP A 54 11.97 -10.92 13.32
C ASP A 54 11.10 -11.41 12.16
N ALA A 55 11.70 -12.17 11.25
CA ALA A 55 10.98 -12.78 10.14
C ALA A 55 9.87 -13.70 10.64
N GLU A 56 8.79 -13.82 9.86
CA GLU A 56 7.62 -14.67 10.15
C GLU A 56 6.79 -14.25 11.37
N LEU A 57 7.09 -13.12 12.01
CA LEU A 57 6.20 -12.52 13.00
C LEU A 57 5.04 -11.76 12.34
N TYR A 58 3.88 -11.79 12.99
CA TYR A 58 2.67 -11.12 12.54
C TYR A 58 1.99 -10.45 13.73
N ALA A 59 1.28 -9.34 13.47
CA ALA A 59 0.41 -8.69 14.44
C ALA A 59 -0.87 -8.22 13.76
N ASP A 60 -1.99 -8.33 14.47
CA ASP A 60 -3.25 -7.75 14.03
C ASP A 60 -3.25 -6.25 14.30
N VAL A 61 -3.58 -5.46 13.28
CA VAL A 61 -3.70 -4.01 13.38
C VAL A 61 -5.16 -3.63 13.19
N SER A 62 -5.73 -2.97 14.19
CA SER A 62 -7.11 -2.50 14.12
C SER A 62 -7.28 -1.49 12.98
N ALA A 63 -8.29 -1.70 12.14
CA ALA A 63 -8.63 -0.82 11.02
C ALA A 63 -9.34 0.45 11.49
N MET A 64 -8.62 1.31 12.22
CA MET A 64 -9.16 2.55 12.79
C MET A 64 -9.31 3.67 11.76
N TYR A 65 -8.62 3.58 10.62
CA TYR A 65 -8.62 4.61 9.58
C TYR A 65 -9.00 4.01 8.22
N PRO A 66 -9.76 4.77 7.39
CA PRO A 66 -10.02 4.34 6.01
C PRO A 66 -8.74 4.36 5.18
N LEU A 67 -8.64 3.51 4.16
CA LEU A 67 -7.45 3.45 3.27
C LEU A 67 -7.12 4.81 2.62
N LYS A 68 -8.12 5.67 2.40
CA LYS A 68 -7.94 7.04 1.89
C LYS A 68 -7.04 7.89 2.80
N ALA A 69 -6.96 7.61 4.10
CA ALA A 69 -6.12 8.33 5.04
C ALA A 69 -4.61 8.16 4.76
N PHE A 70 -4.24 7.16 3.97
CA PHE A 70 -2.86 6.92 3.53
C PHE A 70 -2.56 7.51 2.14
N LEU A 71 -3.53 8.17 1.50
CA LEU A 71 -3.33 8.86 0.23
C LEU A 71 -2.93 10.34 0.47
N PRO A 72 -2.21 10.96 -0.50
CA PRO A 72 -1.98 12.39 -0.48
C PRO A 72 -3.30 13.18 -0.50
N ARG A 73 -3.27 14.42 0.01
CA ARG A 73 -4.45 15.31 0.01
C ARG A 73 -4.94 15.63 -1.41
N ASN A 74 -4.01 15.81 -2.35
CA ASN A 74 -4.32 16.02 -3.76
C ASN A 74 -4.06 14.73 -4.54
N ILE A 75 -5.13 14.14 -5.07
CA ILE A 75 -5.08 12.89 -5.86
C ILE A 75 -5.28 13.14 -7.37
N GLU A 76 -5.46 14.39 -7.79
CA GLU A 76 -5.68 14.76 -9.20
C GLU A 76 -4.36 14.82 -9.98
N LYS A 77 -3.23 14.99 -9.29
CA LYS A 77 -1.90 15.07 -9.88
C LYS A 77 -1.11 13.81 -9.56
N PHE A 78 -0.90 12.98 -10.58
CA PHE A 78 -0.11 11.75 -10.47
C PHE A 78 0.53 11.39 -11.81
N TYR A 79 1.56 10.54 -11.76
CA TYR A 79 2.15 9.93 -12.95
C TYR A 79 1.61 8.51 -13.14
N ARG A 80 1.44 8.10 -14.40
CA ARG A 80 1.01 6.74 -14.76
C ARG A 80 1.89 6.19 -15.86
N TYR A 81 2.32 4.95 -15.70
CA TYR A 81 3.04 4.19 -16.71
C TYR A 81 2.70 2.70 -16.59
N GLU A 82 2.91 1.94 -17.67
CA GLU A 82 2.85 0.47 -17.61
C GLU A 82 4.23 -0.05 -17.20
N GLY A 83 4.28 -0.93 -16.21
CA GLY A 83 5.53 -1.45 -15.65
C GLY A 83 5.41 -2.93 -15.24
N SER A 84 6.31 -3.37 -14.36
CA SER A 84 6.32 -4.72 -13.78
C SER A 84 6.18 -4.67 -12.26
N LEU A 85 5.99 -5.83 -11.64
CA LEU A 85 6.24 -5.97 -10.21
C LEU A 85 7.72 -5.73 -9.92
N THR A 86 8.00 -5.19 -8.73
CA THR A 86 9.34 -4.85 -8.26
C THR A 86 10.01 -5.99 -7.48
N THR A 87 9.33 -7.14 -7.37
CA THR A 87 9.81 -8.37 -6.77
C THR A 87 9.54 -9.56 -7.69
N PRO A 88 10.46 -10.54 -7.79
CA PRO A 88 10.22 -11.80 -8.51
C PRO A 88 9.06 -12.63 -7.98
#